data_AF-R5FPT3-F1
#
_entry.id   AF-R5FPT3-F1
#
_cell.length_a   1.000
_cell.length_b   1.000
_cell.length_c   1.000
_cell.angle_alpha   90.00
_cell.angle_beta   90.00
_cell.angle_gamma   90.00
#
_symmetry.space_group_name_H-M   'P 1'
#
loop_
_entity.id
_entity.type
_entity.pdbx_description
1 polymer ?
#
loop_
_entity_poly.entity_id
_entity_poly.type
_entity_poly.pdbx_seq_one_letter_code
_entity_poly.pdbx_strand_id
1 'polypeptide(L)' 'MKRIFSFVCMLLLATSASFAKNVVPVYTSCGKVAHIDTDRTSIGNTLQQVAAIEKALCDD' A
#
# COMPACT_ATOMS: atom_id res chain seq x y z
N MET A 1 12.93 22.02 -22.36
CA MET A 1 11.68 21.79 -23.12
C MET A 1 11.82 20.44 -23.81
N LYS A 2 11.22 19.38 -23.25
CA LYS A 2 9.95 18.76 -23.66
C LYS A 2 10.21 17.60 -24.64
N ARG A 3 9.48 16.49 -24.41
CA ARG A 3 9.19 15.36 -25.33
C ARG A 3 10.21 14.21 -25.22
N ILE A 4 9.88 12.95 -24.91
CA ILE A 4 8.61 12.23 -24.83
C ILE A 4 8.71 11.16 -23.72
N PHE A 5 7.81 11.23 -22.73
CA PHE A 5 7.41 10.09 -21.90
C PHE A 5 6.78 9.04 -22.80
N SER A 6 7.39 7.88 -22.97
CA SER A 6 6.74 6.75 -23.61
C SER A 6 7.34 5.44 -23.12
N PHE A 7 6.71 4.84 -22.11
CA PHE A 7 6.57 3.39 -21.98
C PHE A 7 5.30 3.12 -21.16
N VAL A 8 4.16 3.51 -21.76
CA VAL A 8 2.84 2.96 -21.44
C VAL A 8 2.79 1.57 -22.07
N CYS A 9 3.24 0.53 -21.35
CA CYS A 9 2.99 -0.87 -21.72
C CYS A 9 3.31 -1.87 -20.60
N MET A 10 2.72 -1.67 -19.43
CA MET A 10 2.45 -2.82 -18.54
C MET A 10 1.17 -2.62 -17.76
N LEU A 11 0.10 -2.28 -18.50
CA LEU A 11 -1.18 -2.90 -18.21
C LEU A 11 -0.97 -4.40 -18.44
N LEU A 12 -0.93 -5.18 -17.36
CA LEU A 12 -1.40 -6.56 -17.27
C LEU A 12 -0.84 -7.14 -15.97
N LEU A 13 -1.59 -6.93 -14.90
CA LEU A 13 -1.94 -7.97 -13.93
C LEU A 13 -3.07 -7.37 -13.08
N ALA A 14 -4.23 -7.25 -13.72
CA ALA A 14 -5.50 -7.26 -13.03
C ALA A 14 -5.67 -8.63 -12.37
N THR A 15 -4.91 -8.90 -11.31
CA THR A 15 -5.41 -9.77 -10.26
C THR A 15 -6.40 -8.90 -9.51
N SER A 16 -7.67 -8.98 -9.91
CA SER A 16 -8.79 -8.63 -9.04
C SER A 16 -8.78 -9.61 -7.87
N ALA A 17 -7.76 -9.52 -7.01
CA ALA A 17 -7.95 -9.79 -5.61
C ALA A 17 -9.07 -8.82 -5.24
N SER A 18 -10.25 -9.38 -4.97
CA SER A 18 -11.31 -8.66 -4.30
C SER A 18 -10.74 -8.29 -2.93
N PHE A 19 -9.88 -7.27 -2.89
CA PHE A 19 -9.56 -6.59 -1.66
C PHE A 19 -10.92 -6.10 -1.19
N ALA A 20 -11.38 -6.62 -0.05
CA ALA A 20 -12.55 -6.07 0.61
C ALA A 20 -12.40 -4.53 0.56
N LYS A 21 -13.50 -3.80 0.34
CA LYS A 21 -13.48 -2.32 0.12
C LYS A 21 -12.69 -1.52 1.16
N ASN A 22 -12.36 -2.19 2.26
CA ASN A 22 -11.74 -1.66 3.44
C ASN A 22 -10.28 -2.12 3.61
N VAL A 23 -9.70 -2.91 2.71
CA VAL A 23 -8.30 -3.33 2.81
C VAL A 23 -7.42 -2.41 1.98
N VAL A 24 -6.53 -1.66 2.64
CA VAL A 24 -5.62 -0.72 2.00
C VAL A 24 -4.17 -1.20 2.08
N PRO A 25 -3.38 -1.08 1.00
CA PRO A 25 -1.97 -1.39 1.02
C PRO A 25 -1.16 -0.29 1.74
N VAL A 26 -0.17 -0.70 2.53
CA VAL A 26 0.79 0.15 3.23
C VAL A 26 2.17 -0.18 2.70
N TYR A 27 2.79 0.78 2.05
CA TYR A 27 4.13 0.68 1.50
C TYR A 27 5.12 1.20 2.54
N THR A 28 6.05 0.35 2.96
CA THR A 28 7.06 0.72 3.95
C THR A 28 8.31 1.29 3.31
N SER A 29 9.11 2.06 4.06
CA SER A 29 10.35 2.66 3.56
C SER A 29 11.41 1.63 3.15
N CYS A 30 11.40 0.45 3.75
CA CYS A 30 12.25 -0.67 3.37
C CYS A 30 11.73 -1.49 2.17
N GLY A 31 10.69 -1.01 1.48
CA GLY A 31 10.16 -1.62 0.25
C GLY A 31 9.28 -2.84 0.48
N LYS A 32 8.79 -3.08 1.71
CA LYS A 32 7.83 -4.13 2.02
C LYS A 32 6.40 -3.57 1.89
N VAL A 33 5.44 -4.46 1.64
CA VAL A 33 4.02 -4.08 1.51
C VAL A 33 3.19 -4.89 2.51
N ALA A 34 2.45 -4.18 3.36
CA ALA A 34 1.46 -4.76 4.26
C ALA A 34 0.05 -4.34 3.84
N HIS A 35 -0.98 -5.00 4.36
CA HIS A 35 -2.37 -4.68 4.08
C HIS A 35 -3.12 -4.47 5.40
N ILE A 36 -3.84 -3.35 5.53
CA ILE A 36 -4.64 -3.02 6.71
C ILE A 36 -6.11 -3.06 6.35
N ASP A 37 -6.91 -3.74 7.18
CA ASP A 37 -8.38 -3.66 7.14
C ASP A 37 -8.87 -2.44 7.95
N THR A 38 -9.44 -1.46 7.26
CA THR A 38 -9.96 -0.20 7.77
C THR A 38 -11.44 -0.28 8.16
N ASP A 39 -12.15 -1.38 7.92
CA ASP A 39 -13.60 -1.49 8.21
C ASP A 39 -13.88 -1.54 9.70
N ARG A 40 -12.89 -2.07 10.45
CA ARG A 40 -13.03 -2.44 11.86
C ARG A 40 -12.41 -1.42 12.80
N THR A 41 -11.95 -0.27 12.30
CA THR A 41 -11.12 0.63 13.09
C THR A 41 -11.29 2.09 12.72
N SER A 42 -11.03 3.00 13.65
CA SER A 42 -11.06 4.43 13.40
C SER A 42 -9.83 4.87 12.61
N ILE A 43 -9.92 6.00 11.91
CA ILE A 43 -8.79 6.56 11.15
C ILE A 43 -7.53 6.72 12.02
N GLY A 44 -7.69 7.16 13.28
CA GLY A 44 -6.57 7.31 14.21
C GLY A 44 -5.87 5.99 14.52
N ASN A 45 -6.62 4.91 14.68
CA ASN A 45 -6.08 3.58 14.92
C ASN A 45 -5.40 3.01 13.65
N THR A 46 -5.95 3.27 12.46
CA THR A 46 -5.29 2.91 11.19
C THR A 46 -3.91 3.55 11.08
N LEU A 47 -3.79 4.83 11.43
CA LEU A 47 -2.49 5.53 11.39
C LEU A 47 -1.48 4.94 12.40
N GLN A 48 -1.93 4.54 13.58
CA GLN A 48 -1.08 3.83 14.54
C GLN A 48 -0.62 2.48 14.00
N GLN A 49 -1.50 1.74 13.32
CA GLN A 49 -1.14 0.46 12.68
C GLN A 49 -0.12 0.66 11.55
N VAL A 50 -0.24 1.71 10.74
CA VAL A 50 0.75 2.07 9.72
C VAL A 50 2.13 2.30 10.36
N ALA A 51 2.20 3.10 11.43
CA ALA A 51 3.46 3.36 12.13
C ALA A 51 4.05 2.09 12.78
N ALA A 52 3.20 1.21 13.32
CA ALA A 52 3.63 -0.06 13.90
C ALA A 52 4.16 -1.03 12.84
N ILE A 53 3.54 -1.06 11.65
CA ILE A 53 4.00 -1.86 10.50
C ILE A 53 5.37 -1.38 10.04
N GLU A 54 5.56 -0.07 9.91
CA GLU A 54 6.85 0.52 9.52
C GLU A 54 7.96 0.08 10.46
N LYS A 55 7.71 0.19 11.77
CA LYS A 55 8.65 -0.26 12.79
C LYS A 55 8.89 -1.77 12.75
N ALA A 56 7.84 -2.57 12.71
CA ALA A 56 7.99 -4.03 12.75
C ALA A 56 8.67 -4.62 11.50
N LEU A 57 8.53 -3.96 10.35
CA LEU A 57 9.06 -4.46 9.08
C LEU A 57 10.41 -3.85 8.69
N CYS A 58 10.78 -2.67 9.20
CA CYS A 58 11.98 -1.95 8.77
C CYS A 58 12.97 -1.60 9.89
N ASP A 59 12.62 -1.79 11.17
CA ASP A 59 13.50 -1.53 12.33
C ASP A 59 14.26 -2.83 12.71
N ASP A 60 15.00 -3.40 11.75
CA ASP A 60 15.94 -4.54 11.93
C ASP A 60 17.15 -4.15 12.80
#